data_AF-A0A2V9DQJ2-F1
#
_entry.id   AF-A0A2V9DQJ2-F1
#
_cell.length_a   1.000
_cell.length_b   1.000
_cell.length_c   1.000
_cell.angle_alpha   90.00
_cell.angle_beta   90.00
_cell.angle_gamma   90.00
#
_symmetry.space_group_name_H-M   'P 1'
#
loop_
_entity.id
_entity.type
_entity.pdbx_description
1 polymer ?
#
loop_
_entity_poly.entity_id
_entity_poly.type
_entity_poly.pdbx_seq_one_letter_code
_entity_poly.pdbx_strand_id
1 'polypeptide(L)'
;MHSSGARGIAFFVTFFGLLIVTAASLGIVFQAEINSNHGADKFVFYASKAGLEEARDRMRTNAGTGITISANLPTALPGTPNGVLYITNPASSETVSPWLPTVNNSPNKYFDNEICLEVGCVGTQVPATPGWYITPALTAHSNYAANPVLPYKWVRINLKTNRSASGTSNVLYVNGSNSPTSANYQVCWNGTNEFASATGCVAPNKPVYMLTALALTASGARRMTQYEVTQDQLNLSFPAALTFDGYGDALYPPHSNVYYVDGNDHAGCSGAAVQPPKPAIGVPDNVDINTVIDDLPNNRLSHYVGRNPAPDVENVSSHMAASLQTVSSLEALLATIKNNATHVVQGPASGLPSYGSPCLPIIAYVNGDLTLSGSITGYGLLVVTGTYNAGGNVGWRGIVLVVGQGRMVVNGGGNNQYTGAVLIARTRDTNGKLLPSLGGTNLNWSASGGNGVYYSSGCIGSASTLPTYRVLASRETAR
;
A
#
# COMPACT_ATOMS: atom_id res chain seq x y z
N MET A 1 63.47 20.99 -69.30
CA MET A 1 63.14 21.43 -67.93
C MET A 1 61.96 20.60 -67.42
N HIS A 2 62.20 19.57 -66.62
CA HIS A 2 61.13 18.82 -65.95
C HIS A 2 61.46 18.71 -64.46
N SER A 3 60.58 19.30 -63.65
CA SER A 3 60.76 19.61 -62.23
C SER A 3 60.62 18.36 -61.36
N SER A 4 61.70 18.02 -60.64
CA SER A 4 61.73 17.01 -59.57
C SER A 4 61.04 17.49 -58.27
N GLY A 5 60.74 18.79 -58.14
CA GLY A 5 60.04 19.38 -56.99
C GLY A 5 58.52 19.12 -56.98
N ALA A 6 57.89 18.94 -58.15
CA ALA A 6 56.44 18.72 -58.24
C ALA A 6 55.99 17.34 -57.70
N ARG A 7 56.87 16.33 -57.73
CA ARG A 7 56.57 14.98 -57.25
C ARG A 7 56.56 14.87 -55.72
N GLY A 8 57.40 15.65 -55.02
CA GLY A 8 57.43 15.69 -53.55
C GLY A 8 56.23 16.42 -52.95
N ILE A 9 55.80 17.51 -53.58
CA ILE A 9 54.62 18.28 -53.13
C ILE A 9 53.34 17.46 -53.31
N ALA A 10 53.21 16.73 -54.42
CA ALA A 10 52.06 15.84 -54.65
C ALA A 10 51.93 14.78 -53.54
N PHE A 11 53.04 14.19 -53.08
CA PHE A 11 53.04 13.22 -51.98
C PHE A 11 52.64 13.85 -50.64
N PHE A 12 53.13 15.05 -50.32
CA PHE A 12 52.72 15.75 -49.11
C PHE A 12 51.22 16.10 -49.12
N VAL A 13 50.70 16.57 -50.25
CA VAL A 13 49.27 16.91 -50.39
C VAL A 13 48.39 15.66 -50.26
N THR A 14 48.76 14.52 -50.87
CA THR A 14 48.00 13.27 -50.69
C THR A 14 48.15 12.69 -49.30
N PHE A 15 49.33 12.75 -48.67
CA PHE A 15 49.53 12.28 -47.30
C PHE A 15 48.69 13.08 -46.30
N PHE A 16 48.74 14.41 -46.35
CA PHE A 16 47.89 15.26 -45.50
C PHE A 16 46.40 15.09 -45.82
N GLY A 17 46.04 14.94 -47.10
CA GLY A 17 44.68 14.63 -47.52
C GLY A 17 44.17 13.32 -46.93
N LEU A 18 44.96 12.24 -46.97
CA LEU A 18 44.60 10.95 -46.37
C LEU A 18 44.49 11.05 -44.85
N LEU A 19 45.38 11.81 -44.20
CA LEU A 19 45.39 11.97 -42.76
C LEU A 19 44.13 12.70 -42.26
N ILE A 20 43.69 13.74 -42.99
CA ILE A 20 42.43 14.45 -42.72
C ILE A 20 41.22 13.54 -42.94
N VAL A 21 41.18 12.78 -44.05
CA VAL A 21 40.08 11.84 -44.33
C VAL A 21 40.01 10.73 -43.27
N THR A 22 41.16 10.23 -42.82
CA THR A 22 41.22 9.20 -41.77
C THR A 22 40.72 9.75 -40.43
N ALA A 23 41.16 10.95 -40.03
CA ALA A 23 40.70 11.60 -38.80
C ALA A 23 39.19 11.90 -38.82
N ALA A 24 38.65 12.38 -39.95
CA ALA A 24 37.22 12.60 -40.12
C ALA A 24 36.42 11.28 -40.06
N SER A 25 36.94 10.22 -40.69
CA SER A 25 36.31 8.89 -40.68
C SER A 25 36.28 8.29 -39.27
N LEU A 26 37.38 8.40 -38.51
CA LEU A 26 37.43 7.99 -37.10
C LEU A 26 36.42 8.77 -36.26
N GLY A 27 36.33 10.09 -36.45
CA GLY A 27 35.36 10.93 -35.74
C GLY A 27 33.91 10.50 -35.98
N ILE A 28 33.56 10.14 -37.21
CA ILE A 28 32.21 9.65 -37.56
C ILE A 28 31.94 8.29 -36.89
N VAL A 29 32.91 7.37 -36.91
CA VAL A 29 32.77 6.04 -36.29
C VAL A 29 32.58 6.16 -34.77
N PHE A 30 33.43 6.95 -34.10
CA PHE A 30 33.30 7.17 -32.65
C PHE A 30 31.95 7.79 -32.28
N GLN A 31 31.48 8.78 -33.05
CA GLN A 31 30.18 9.41 -32.78
C GLN A 31 29.01 8.42 -32.96
N ALA A 32 29.07 7.56 -33.97
CA ALA A 32 28.06 6.54 -34.22
C ALA A 32 28.01 5.50 -33.09
N GLU A 33 29.18 5.06 -32.61
CA GLU A 33 29.29 4.09 -31.51
C GLU A 33 28.77 4.67 -30.19
N ILE A 34 29.16 5.91 -29.85
CA ILE A 34 28.66 6.62 -28.65
C ILE A 34 27.13 6.76 -28.71
N ASN A 35 26.59 7.15 -29.86
CA ASN A 35 25.14 7.32 -30.01
C ASN A 35 24.38 5.98 -29.88
N SER A 36 24.91 4.91 -30.46
CA SER A 36 24.35 3.56 -30.35
C SER A 36 24.36 3.06 -28.90
N ASN A 37 25.49 3.21 -28.21
CA ASN A 37 25.63 2.79 -26.81
C ASN A 37 24.72 3.59 -25.88
N HIS A 38 24.63 4.91 -26.07
CA HIS A 38 23.73 5.77 -25.29
C HIS A 38 22.25 5.43 -25.50
N GLY A 39 21.87 5.10 -26.74
CA GLY A 39 20.51 4.65 -27.07
C GLY A 39 20.17 3.32 -26.40
N ALA A 40 21.07 2.34 -26.50
CA ALA A 40 20.91 1.03 -25.88
C ALA A 40 20.81 1.13 -24.35
N ASP A 41 21.66 1.95 -23.71
CA ASP A 41 21.67 2.17 -22.26
C ASP A 41 20.37 2.78 -21.74
N LYS A 42 19.84 3.80 -22.42
CA LYS A 42 18.52 4.36 -22.08
C LYS A 42 17.42 3.32 -22.22
N PHE A 43 17.47 2.54 -23.29
CA PHE A 43 16.46 1.52 -23.55
C PHE A 43 16.44 0.46 -22.44
N VAL A 44 17.59 -0.07 -22.02
CA VAL A 44 17.64 -1.06 -20.94
C VAL A 44 17.28 -0.46 -19.58
N PHE A 45 17.61 0.80 -19.33
CA PHE A 45 17.18 1.49 -18.11
C PHE A 45 15.65 1.62 -18.01
N TYR A 46 14.98 2.04 -19.08
CA TYR A 46 13.51 2.11 -19.08
C TYR A 46 12.86 0.73 -19.07
N ALA A 47 13.49 -0.26 -19.73
CA ALA A 47 13.01 -1.63 -19.69
C ALA A 47 13.06 -2.22 -18.26
N SER A 48 14.16 -2.03 -17.53
CA SER A 48 14.26 -2.51 -16.15
C SER A 48 13.22 -1.85 -15.25
N LYS A 49 12.97 -0.54 -15.43
CA LYS A 49 11.88 0.17 -14.75
C LYS A 49 10.50 -0.36 -15.11
N ALA A 50 10.25 -0.70 -16.37
CA ALA A 50 8.98 -1.30 -16.77
C ALA A 50 8.72 -2.64 -16.05
N GLY A 51 9.77 -3.47 -15.86
CA GLY A 51 9.67 -4.66 -15.03
C GLY A 51 9.32 -4.34 -13.57
N LEU A 52 9.96 -3.33 -12.97
CA LEU A 52 9.63 -2.87 -11.61
C LEU A 52 8.17 -2.40 -11.50
N GLU A 53 7.66 -1.66 -12.49
CA GLU A 53 6.27 -1.19 -12.51
C GLU A 53 5.28 -2.35 -12.69
N GLU A 54 5.54 -3.33 -13.56
CA GLU A 54 4.73 -4.54 -13.65
C GLU A 54 4.66 -5.25 -12.31
N ALA A 55 5.82 -5.50 -11.68
CA ALA A 55 5.89 -6.18 -10.41
C ALA A 55 5.07 -5.43 -9.35
N ARG A 56 5.31 -4.12 -9.20
CA ARG A 56 4.58 -3.24 -8.26
C ARG A 56 3.08 -3.26 -8.50
N ASP A 57 2.64 -3.27 -9.76
CA ASP A 57 1.23 -3.32 -10.10
C ASP A 57 0.58 -4.66 -9.71
N ARG A 58 1.28 -5.77 -9.97
CA ARG A 58 0.83 -7.11 -9.59
C ARG A 58 0.81 -7.33 -8.08
N MET A 59 1.63 -6.62 -7.29
CA MET A 59 1.58 -6.71 -5.82
C MET A 59 0.22 -6.26 -5.25
N ARG A 60 -0.54 -5.44 -6.00
CA ARG A 60 -1.85 -4.95 -5.55
C ARG A 60 -2.86 -6.10 -5.42
N THR A 61 -3.64 -6.09 -4.34
CA THR A 61 -4.73 -7.07 -4.14
C THR A 61 -5.83 -6.95 -5.20
N ASN A 62 -5.99 -5.76 -5.79
CA ASN A 62 -6.98 -5.46 -6.83
C ASN A 62 -6.38 -5.41 -8.26
N ALA A 63 -5.21 -6.01 -8.49
CA ALA A 63 -4.62 -6.07 -9.84
C ALA A 63 -5.45 -6.92 -10.82
N GLY A 64 -6.37 -7.74 -10.31
CA GLY A 64 -7.22 -8.65 -11.09
C GLY A 64 -6.84 -10.11 -10.91
N THR A 65 -7.81 -11.00 -11.08
CA THR A 65 -7.63 -12.45 -10.96
C THR A 65 -6.58 -12.95 -11.97
N GLY A 66 -5.64 -13.77 -11.51
CA GLY A 66 -4.52 -14.28 -12.34
C GLY A 66 -3.35 -13.31 -12.53
N ILE A 67 -3.55 -12.02 -12.24
CA ILE A 67 -2.52 -10.97 -12.32
C ILE A 67 -1.89 -10.74 -10.95
N THR A 68 -2.76 -10.62 -9.93
CA THR A 68 -2.33 -10.32 -8.55
C THR A 68 -1.41 -11.41 -7.99
N ILE A 69 -0.35 -10.97 -7.33
CA ILE A 69 0.62 -11.82 -6.61
C ILE A 69 0.60 -11.52 -5.12
N SER A 70 -0.39 -10.79 -4.61
CA SER A 70 -0.44 -10.32 -3.22
C SER A 70 -0.36 -11.48 -2.22
N ALA A 71 -0.92 -12.64 -2.56
CA ALA A 71 -0.87 -13.85 -1.74
C ALA A 71 0.49 -14.59 -1.80
N ASN A 72 1.31 -14.30 -2.80
CA ASN A 72 2.64 -14.90 -3.01
C ASN A 72 3.78 -13.99 -2.53
N LEU A 73 3.48 -12.80 -2.02
CA LEU A 73 4.52 -11.90 -1.53
C LEU A 73 5.30 -12.56 -0.39
N PRO A 74 6.65 -12.45 -0.39
CA PRO A 74 7.44 -13.02 0.69
C PRO A 74 7.02 -12.47 2.05
N THR A 75 6.78 -13.40 2.99
CA THR A 75 6.52 -13.09 4.40
C THR A 75 7.74 -13.38 5.27
N ALA A 76 8.70 -14.14 4.76
CA ALA A 76 9.97 -14.45 5.40
C ALA A 76 11.09 -13.54 4.88
N LEU A 77 12.10 -13.30 5.71
CA LEU A 77 13.24 -12.47 5.33
C LEU A 77 14.09 -13.14 4.24
N PRO A 78 14.74 -12.36 3.36
CA PRO A 78 15.57 -12.93 2.30
C PRO A 78 16.72 -13.75 2.90
N GLY A 79 17.00 -14.91 2.29
CA GLY A 79 17.95 -15.90 2.81
C GLY A 79 17.34 -17.01 3.66
N THR A 80 16.06 -16.90 4.02
CA THR A 80 15.27 -17.99 4.62
C THR A 80 14.40 -18.67 3.54
N PRO A 81 13.80 -19.85 3.79
CA PRO A 81 12.94 -20.51 2.81
C PRO A 81 11.78 -19.61 2.39
N ASN A 82 11.49 -19.54 1.08
CA ASN A 82 10.48 -18.67 0.48
C ASN A 82 10.69 -17.15 0.73
N GLY A 83 11.90 -16.72 1.11
CA GLY A 83 12.20 -15.31 1.41
C GLY A 83 12.28 -14.39 0.20
N VAL A 84 12.23 -14.94 -1.02
CA VAL A 84 12.38 -14.21 -2.28
C VAL A 84 11.38 -14.73 -3.32
N LEU A 85 10.76 -13.83 -4.08
CA LEU A 85 9.93 -14.14 -5.25
C LEU A 85 10.59 -13.60 -6.51
N TYR A 86 10.63 -14.39 -7.59
CA TYR A 86 11.06 -13.93 -8.91
C TYR A 86 9.88 -13.90 -9.90
N ILE A 87 9.84 -12.84 -10.71
CA ILE A 87 9.07 -12.76 -11.95
C ILE A 87 10.08 -12.81 -13.10
N THR A 88 9.95 -13.75 -14.04
CA THR A 88 10.83 -13.90 -15.20
C THR A 88 10.13 -13.48 -16.48
N ASN A 89 10.88 -12.89 -17.42
CA ASN A 89 10.37 -12.47 -18.72
C ASN A 89 11.25 -13.05 -19.84
N PRO A 90 11.16 -14.38 -20.08
CA PRO A 90 11.88 -15.03 -21.16
C PRO A 90 11.30 -14.67 -22.52
N ALA A 91 12.17 -14.38 -23.49
CA ALA A 91 11.84 -14.42 -24.91
C ALA A 91 11.61 -15.87 -25.38
N SER A 92 11.14 -16.03 -26.62
CA SER A 92 10.96 -17.36 -27.21
C SER A 92 12.28 -18.15 -27.19
N SER A 93 12.23 -19.38 -26.68
CA SER A 93 13.40 -20.27 -26.51
C SER A 93 14.52 -19.72 -25.59
N GLU A 94 14.22 -18.72 -24.75
CA GLU A 94 15.13 -18.19 -23.73
C GLU A 94 14.86 -18.84 -22.37
N THR A 95 15.90 -19.35 -21.70
CA THR A 95 15.81 -19.83 -20.32
C THR A 95 16.33 -18.77 -19.37
N VAL A 96 15.44 -18.17 -18.58
CA VAL A 96 15.80 -17.18 -17.55
C VAL A 96 15.69 -17.82 -16.17
N SER A 97 16.84 -18.09 -15.55
CA SER A 97 16.94 -18.73 -14.23
C SER A 97 17.85 -17.94 -13.28
N PRO A 98 17.38 -16.82 -12.71
CA PRO A 98 18.23 -15.88 -11.95
C PRO A 98 18.86 -16.47 -10.68
N TRP A 99 18.26 -17.53 -10.13
CA TRP A 99 18.72 -18.24 -8.94
C TRP A 99 19.87 -19.23 -9.19
N LEU A 100 20.30 -19.43 -10.44
CA LEU A 100 21.41 -20.34 -10.78
C LEU A 100 22.64 -19.55 -11.23
N PRO A 101 23.81 -19.69 -10.58
CA PRO A 101 25.03 -19.02 -11.02
C PRO A 101 25.58 -19.58 -12.34
N THR A 102 25.31 -20.85 -12.63
CA THR A 102 25.70 -21.53 -13.86
C THR A 102 24.52 -22.23 -14.50
N VAL A 103 24.50 -22.24 -15.83
CA VAL A 103 23.54 -23.00 -16.66
C VAL A 103 24.36 -23.72 -17.72
N ASN A 104 24.16 -25.03 -17.88
CA ASN A 104 24.93 -25.87 -18.82
C ASN A 104 26.46 -25.69 -18.69
N ASN A 105 26.98 -25.71 -17.46
CA ASN A 105 28.39 -25.52 -17.13
C ASN A 105 29.01 -24.19 -17.59
N SER A 106 28.19 -23.19 -17.93
CA SER A 106 28.61 -21.84 -18.30
C SER A 106 28.09 -20.81 -17.31
N PRO A 107 28.80 -19.67 -17.10
CA PRO A 107 28.29 -18.56 -16.30
C PRO A 107 26.93 -18.10 -16.82
N ASN A 108 25.95 -18.00 -15.93
CA ASN A 108 24.61 -17.57 -16.30
C ASN A 108 24.54 -16.05 -16.41
N LYS A 109 24.29 -15.53 -17.62
CA LYS A 109 24.16 -14.09 -17.88
C LYS A 109 22.93 -13.44 -17.23
N TYR A 110 21.94 -14.23 -16.81
CA TYR A 110 20.76 -13.73 -16.08
C TYR A 110 20.89 -13.89 -14.58
N PHE A 111 22.04 -14.34 -14.07
CA PHE A 111 22.23 -14.58 -12.65
C PHE A 111 22.00 -13.31 -11.83
N ASP A 112 21.25 -13.46 -10.74
CA ASP A 112 21.09 -12.41 -9.74
C ASP A 112 22.31 -12.41 -8.83
N ASN A 113 23.32 -11.61 -9.19
CA ASN A 113 24.51 -11.41 -8.38
C ASN A 113 24.28 -10.47 -7.18
N GLU A 114 23.17 -9.73 -7.16
CA GLU A 114 22.86 -8.75 -6.12
C GLU A 114 22.33 -9.43 -4.85
N ILE A 115 21.65 -10.58 -4.97
CA ILE A 115 21.02 -11.24 -3.83
C ILE A 115 21.99 -11.50 -2.66
N CYS A 116 23.22 -11.91 -2.95
CA CYS A 116 24.18 -12.22 -1.90
C CYS A 116 24.87 -10.99 -1.30
N LEU A 117 24.83 -9.85 -1.99
CA LEU A 117 25.26 -8.59 -1.43
C LEU A 117 24.27 -8.08 -0.38
N GLU A 118 22.97 -8.25 -0.65
CA GLU A 118 21.89 -7.88 0.27
C GLU A 118 21.76 -8.83 1.45
N VAL A 119 21.85 -10.15 1.21
CA VAL A 119 21.67 -11.18 2.25
C VAL A 119 22.97 -11.50 2.99
N GLY A 120 24.13 -11.20 2.42
CA GLY A 120 25.43 -11.52 3.01
C GLY A 120 25.76 -13.03 2.96
N CYS A 121 25.68 -13.64 1.79
CA CYS A 121 26.02 -15.05 1.64
C CYS A 121 27.49 -15.31 1.96
N VAL A 122 27.75 -16.30 2.83
CA VAL A 122 29.11 -16.70 3.20
C VAL A 122 29.53 -17.90 2.34
N GLY A 123 30.66 -17.78 1.64
CA GLY A 123 31.28 -18.87 0.88
C GLY A 123 30.50 -19.37 -0.34
N THR A 124 29.38 -18.72 -0.70
CA THR A 124 28.46 -19.14 -1.76
C THR A 124 27.95 -17.94 -2.56
N GLN A 125 27.53 -18.16 -3.81
CA GLN A 125 27.00 -17.10 -4.70
C GLN A 125 25.50 -16.88 -4.55
N VAL A 126 24.77 -17.77 -3.88
CA VAL A 126 23.35 -17.68 -3.55
C VAL A 126 23.13 -18.00 -2.07
N PRO A 127 22.00 -17.64 -1.45
CA PRO A 127 21.72 -18.05 -0.08
C PRO A 127 21.83 -19.58 0.09
N ALA A 128 22.55 -20.02 1.12
CA ALA A 128 22.82 -21.44 1.36
C ALA A 128 21.57 -22.25 1.78
N THR A 129 20.53 -21.55 2.23
CA THR A 129 19.29 -22.15 2.72
C THR A 129 18.53 -22.84 1.56
N PRO A 130 18.22 -24.14 1.66
CA PRO A 130 17.38 -24.81 0.67
C PRO A 130 16.03 -24.13 0.50
N GLY A 131 15.59 -23.93 -0.74
CA GLY A 131 14.30 -23.30 -1.03
C GLY A 131 14.23 -21.82 -0.65
N TRP A 132 15.37 -21.09 -0.63
CA TRP A 132 15.42 -19.66 -0.27
C TRP A 132 14.56 -18.74 -1.14
N TYR A 133 14.13 -19.21 -2.32
CA TYR A 133 13.21 -18.52 -3.21
C TYR A 133 11.96 -19.37 -3.48
N ILE A 134 10.86 -18.70 -3.79
CA ILE A 134 9.57 -19.31 -4.10
C ILE A 134 9.65 -20.00 -5.46
N THR A 135 9.21 -21.26 -5.49
CA THR A 135 9.14 -22.10 -6.70
C THR A 135 7.70 -22.57 -6.94
N PRO A 136 7.24 -22.63 -8.20
CA PRO A 136 7.91 -22.13 -9.40
C PRO A 136 8.02 -20.59 -9.39
N ALA A 137 9.04 -20.05 -10.07
CA ALA A 137 9.09 -18.62 -10.34
C ALA A 137 7.92 -18.23 -11.24
N LEU A 138 7.40 -17.01 -11.05
CA LEU A 138 6.32 -16.49 -11.87
C LEU A 138 6.87 -16.00 -13.20
N THR A 139 6.03 -15.98 -14.23
CA THR A 139 6.37 -15.33 -15.50
C THR A 139 5.73 -13.96 -15.60
N ALA A 140 6.28 -13.11 -16.46
CA ALA A 140 5.68 -11.86 -16.91
C ALA A 140 4.25 -12.10 -17.37
N HIS A 141 3.35 -11.19 -17.02
CA HIS A 141 1.93 -11.34 -17.34
C HIS A 141 1.62 -10.67 -18.69
N SER A 142 0.79 -11.30 -19.51
CA SER A 142 0.45 -10.85 -20.87
C SER A 142 -0.15 -9.44 -20.92
N ASN A 143 -0.87 -9.01 -19.89
CA ASN A 143 -1.38 -7.64 -19.75
C ASN A 143 -0.30 -6.54 -19.77
N TYR A 144 0.95 -6.88 -19.46
CA TYR A 144 2.08 -5.94 -19.49
C TYR A 144 3.03 -6.24 -20.67
N ALA A 145 2.67 -7.19 -21.54
CA ALA A 145 3.49 -7.55 -22.69
C ALA A 145 3.54 -6.37 -23.67
N ALA A 146 4.72 -5.77 -23.79
CA ALA A 146 5.00 -4.81 -24.83
C ALA A 146 5.21 -5.51 -26.17
N ASN A 147 4.92 -4.79 -27.27
CA ASN A 147 5.32 -5.20 -28.61
C ASN A 147 6.20 -4.10 -29.23
N PRO A 148 7.51 -4.33 -29.41
CA PRO A 148 8.26 -5.55 -29.08
C PRO A 148 8.43 -5.77 -27.57
N VAL A 149 8.68 -7.03 -27.17
CA VAL A 149 8.88 -7.41 -25.75
C VAL A 149 10.05 -6.61 -25.17
N LEU A 150 9.82 -5.95 -24.04
CA LEU A 150 10.85 -5.17 -23.35
C LEU A 150 11.95 -6.10 -22.82
N PRO A 151 13.23 -5.72 -22.90
CA PRO A 151 14.35 -6.57 -22.54
C PRO A 151 14.61 -6.70 -21.03
N TYR A 152 13.62 -6.43 -20.16
CA TYR A 152 13.75 -6.82 -18.76
C TYR A 152 13.66 -8.35 -18.68
N LYS A 153 14.52 -8.98 -17.89
CA LYS A 153 14.65 -10.45 -17.83
C LYS A 153 14.05 -11.02 -16.57
N TRP A 154 14.20 -10.32 -15.46
CA TRP A 154 13.57 -10.72 -14.23
C TRP A 154 13.40 -9.54 -13.27
N VAL A 155 12.47 -9.73 -12.34
CA VAL A 155 12.27 -8.88 -11.17
C VAL A 155 12.28 -9.76 -9.93
N ARG A 156 13.12 -9.43 -8.96
CA ARG A 156 13.14 -10.01 -7.63
C ARG A 156 12.31 -9.15 -6.70
N ILE A 157 11.52 -9.78 -5.84
CA ILE A 157 10.78 -9.16 -4.74
C ILE A 157 11.21 -9.84 -3.44
N ASN A 158 11.62 -9.07 -2.44
CA ASN A 158 11.92 -9.56 -1.10
C ASN A 158 11.61 -8.51 -0.02
N LEU A 159 11.44 -8.93 1.23
CA LEU A 159 11.41 -7.98 2.35
C LEU A 159 12.76 -7.26 2.47
N LYS A 160 12.72 -5.97 2.77
CA LYS A 160 13.91 -5.16 3.03
C LYS A 160 14.47 -5.49 4.41
N THR A 161 15.78 -5.71 4.49
CA THR A 161 16.54 -5.85 5.73
C THR A 161 17.20 -4.52 6.09
N ASN A 162 17.51 -4.31 7.37
CA ASN A 162 18.14 -3.08 7.85
C ASN A 162 19.47 -2.82 7.11
N ARG A 163 20.22 -3.88 6.81
CA ARG A 163 21.40 -3.85 5.97
C ARG A 163 21.01 -3.64 4.49
N SER A 164 21.11 -2.41 4.02
CA SER A 164 20.92 -2.09 2.61
C SER A 164 22.26 -2.00 1.89
N ALA A 165 22.49 -2.89 0.91
CA ALA A 165 23.62 -2.77 0.00
C ALA A 165 23.36 -1.59 -0.97
N SER A 166 24.35 -0.71 -1.13
CA SER A 166 24.25 0.47 -2.02
C SER A 166 24.73 0.18 -3.45
N GLY A 167 24.95 -1.08 -3.82
CA GLY A 167 25.68 -1.45 -5.06
C GLY A 167 27.18 -1.09 -5.05
N THR A 168 27.69 -0.55 -3.93
CA THR A 168 29.11 -0.26 -3.69
C THR A 168 29.64 -1.10 -2.52
N SER A 169 30.95 -1.04 -2.24
CA SER A 169 31.53 -1.69 -1.06
C SER A 169 31.00 -1.13 0.27
N ASN A 170 30.26 -0.01 0.24
CA ASN A 170 29.68 0.62 1.41
C ASN A 170 28.27 0.09 1.68
N VAL A 171 28.10 -0.54 2.84
CA VAL A 171 26.82 -0.99 3.37
C VAL A 171 26.20 0.13 4.19
N LEU A 172 24.95 0.47 3.88
CA LEU A 172 24.18 1.46 4.66
C LEU A 172 23.15 0.72 5.53
N TYR A 173 22.86 1.29 6.68
CA TYR A 173 21.87 0.75 7.62
C TYR A 173 20.76 1.76 7.82
N VAL A 174 19.50 1.30 7.72
CA VAL A 174 18.32 2.18 7.87
C VAL A 174 18.31 2.85 9.26
N ASN A 175 18.69 2.10 10.30
CA ASN A 175 18.80 2.64 11.66
C ASN A 175 20.13 3.38 11.94
N GLY A 176 21.00 3.54 10.96
CA GLY A 176 22.33 4.16 11.10
C GLY A 176 23.34 3.33 11.92
N SER A 177 22.98 2.14 12.39
CA SER A 177 23.85 1.28 13.20
C SER A 177 24.40 0.13 12.37
N ASN A 178 25.72 0.01 12.30
CA ASN A 178 26.41 -1.10 11.65
C ASN A 178 26.49 -2.38 12.51
N SER A 179 25.60 -2.53 13.49
CA SER A 179 25.60 -3.68 14.39
C SER A 179 25.19 -4.97 13.65
N PRO A 180 25.99 -6.06 13.72
CA PRO A 180 25.64 -7.36 13.16
C PRO A 180 24.31 -7.92 13.69
N THR A 181 23.94 -7.60 14.94
CA THR A 181 22.69 -8.07 15.56
C THR A 181 21.45 -7.50 14.88
N SER A 182 21.52 -6.24 14.44
CA SER A 182 20.40 -5.54 13.80
C SER A 182 20.44 -5.59 12.28
N ALA A 183 21.48 -6.16 11.68
CA ALA A 183 21.68 -6.16 10.22
C ALA A 183 20.53 -6.84 9.47
N ASN A 184 19.96 -7.90 10.05
CA ASN A 184 18.88 -8.68 9.45
C ASN A 184 17.48 -8.30 9.96
N TYR A 185 17.35 -7.21 10.73
CA TYR A 185 16.04 -6.74 11.16
C TYR A 185 15.21 -6.34 9.95
N GLN A 186 13.92 -6.65 9.99
CA GLN A 186 12.98 -6.26 8.94
C GLN A 186 12.83 -4.75 8.94
N VAL A 187 12.83 -4.13 7.76
CA VAL A 187 12.52 -2.71 7.63
C VAL A 187 11.01 -2.52 7.48
N CYS A 188 10.48 -1.63 8.30
CA CYS A 188 9.08 -1.28 8.37
C CYS A 188 8.87 0.20 8.08
N TRP A 189 7.66 0.54 7.65
CA TRP A 189 7.21 1.88 7.36
C TRP A 189 6.15 2.32 8.37
N ASN A 190 6.35 3.49 9.00
CA ASN A 190 5.42 4.02 10.02
C ASN A 190 4.44 5.08 9.49
N GLY A 191 4.40 5.32 8.19
CA GLY A 191 3.64 6.41 7.57
C GLY A 191 4.52 7.56 7.08
N THR A 192 5.66 7.79 7.73
CA THR A 192 6.56 8.94 7.48
C THR A 192 8.01 8.55 7.23
N ASN A 193 8.54 7.55 7.94
CA ASN A 193 9.94 7.11 7.84
C ASN A 193 10.05 5.58 7.84
N GLU A 194 11.14 5.08 7.25
CA GLU A 194 11.58 3.70 7.42
C GLU A 194 12.29 3.51 8.76
N PHE A 195 12.09 2.35 9.39
CA PHE A 195 12.80 1.96 10.61
C PHE A 195 13.02 0.44 10.66
N ALA A 196 14.07 0.02 11.37
CA ALA A 196 14.37 -1.41 11.56
C ALA A 196 13.63 -1.99 12.77
N SER A 197 13.00 -3.16 12.60
CA SER A 197 12.27 -3.88 13.64
C SER A 197 12.81 -5.29 13.87
N ALA A 198 13.09 -5.63 15.13
CA ALA A 198 13.54 -6.96 15.54
C ALA A 198 12.42 -8.01 15.53
N THR A 199 11.17 -7.59 15.70
CA THR A 199 9.99 -8.46 15.85
C THR A 199 9.13 -8.50 14.58
N GLY A 200 9.60 -7.89 13.48
CA GLY A 200 8.83 -7.71 12.26
C GLY A 200 7.90 -6.48 12.32
N CYS A 201 7.13 -6.26 11.26
CA CYS A 201 6.23 -5.11 11.19
C CYS A 201 4.90 -5.42 11.88
N VAL A 202 4.69 -4.81 13.04
CA VAL A 202 3.41 -4.86 13.75
C VAL A 202 2.50 -3.72 13.29
N ALA A 203 1.19 -4.00 13.17
CA ALA A 203 0.19 -2.99 12.82
C ALA A 203 0.31 -1.77 13.77
N PRO A 204 0.22 -0.53 13.25
CA PRO A 204 -0.15 -0.17 11.87
C PRO A 204 1.01 -0.19 10.86
N ASN A 205 2.24 -0.48 11.28
CA ASN A 205 3.41 -0.39 10.42
C ASN A 205 3.39 -1.42 9.30
N LYS A 206 3.84 -1.02 8.12
CA LYS A 206 3.83 -1.87 6.92
C LYS A 206 5.22 -2.38 6.56
N PRO A 207 5.35 -3.58 6.00
CA PRO A 207 6.62 -4.04 5.45
C PRO A 207 7.09 -3.13 4.32
N VAL A 208 8.40 -2.92 4.24
CA VAL A 208 9.07 -2.39 3.06
C VAL A 208 9.60 -3.56 2.23
N TYR A 209 9.28 -3.58 0.95
CA TYR A 209 9.78 -4.55 -0.03
C TYR A 209 10.87 -3.92 -0.88
N MET A 210 11.93 -4.67 -1.14
CA MET A 210 12.92 -4.40 -2.17
C MET A 210 12.49 -5.09 -3.46
N LEU A 211 12.33 -4.31 -4.53
CA LEU A 211 12.17 -4.81 -5.89
C LEU A 211 13.47 -4.56 -6.64
N THR A 212 14.06 -5.59 -7.24
CA THR A 212 15.28 -5.49 -8.05
C THR A 212 15.01 -6.04 -9.43
N ALA A 213 15.23 -5.25 -10.48
CA ALA A 213 15.00 -5.68 -11.86
C ALA A 213 16.28 -5.63 -12.69
N LEU A 214 16.49 -6.67 -13.50
CA LEU A 214 17.55 -6.72 -14.49
C LEU A 214 16.97 -6.56 -15.89
N ALA A 215 17.55 -5.66 -16.70
CA ALA A 215 17.36 -5.63 -18.14
C ALA A 215 18.66 -5.92 -18.89
N LEU A 216 18.53 -6.71 -19.95
CA LEU A 216 19.64 -7.16 -20.79
C LEU A 216 19.18 -7.31 -22.25
N THR A 217 19.84 -6.59 -23.15
CA THR A 217 19.61 -6.71 -24.61
C THR A 217 20.46 -7.83 -25.22
N ALA A 218 20.10 -8.25 -26.44
CA ALA A 218 20.89 -9.22 -27.20
C ALA A 218 22.31 -8.71 -27.53
N SER A 219 22.50 -7.39 -27.67
CA SER A 219 23.80 -6.76 -27.88
C SER A 219 24.65 -6.64 -26.61
N GLY A 220 24.11 -7.01 -25.44
CA GLY A 220 24.84 -7.04 -24.18
C GLY A 220 24.69 -5.79 -23.31
N ALA A 221 23.98 -4.74 -23.75
CA ALA A 221 23.68 -3.61 -22.87
C ALA A 221 22.84 -4.09 -21.67
N ARG A 222 23.24 -3.70 -20.47
CA ARG A 222 22.72 -4.23 -19.20
C ARG A 222 22.53 -3.12 -18.18
N ARG A 223 21.38 -3.11 -17.50
CA ARG A 223 21.09 -2.20 -16.37
C ARG A 223 20.32 -2.94 -15.29
N MET A 224 20.62 -2.60 -14.03
CA MET A 224 19.89 -3.10 -12.87
C MET A 224 19.36 -1.91 -12.06
N THR A 225 18.07 -1.97 -11.73
CA THR A 225 17.38 -0.90 -11.00
C THR A 225 16.63 -1.48 -9.82
N GLN A 226 16.53 -0.70 -8.75
CA GLN A 226 15.87 -1.10 -7.51
C GLN A 226 14.86 -0.08 -7.05
N TYR A 227 13.71 -0.57 -6.57
CA TYR A 227 12.74 0.21 -5.81
C TYR A 227 12.62 -0.32 -4.39
N GLU A 228 12.46 0.62 -3.47
CA GLU A 228 11.92 0.38 -2.15
C GLU A 228 10.44 0.74 -2.21
N VAL A 229 9.57 -0.22 -1.93
CA VAL A 229 8.13 -0.01 -1.98
C VAL A 229 7.47 -0.42 -0.68
N THR A 230 6.43 0.30 -0.30
CA THR A 230 5.55 -0.10 0.79
C THR A 230 4.11 0.07 0.37
N GLN A 231 3.21 -0.65 1.04
CA GLN A 231 1.79 -0.48 0.82
C GLN A 231 1.36 0.88 1.38
N ASP A 232 0.65 1.66 0.57
CA ASP A 232 0.20 2.99 1.00
C ASP A 232 -0.93 2.87 2.03
N GLN A 233 -1.17 3.93 2.80
CA GLN A 233 -2.26 3.96 3.78
C GLN A 233 -2.95 5.31 3.80
N LEU A 234 -4.25 5.30 4.04
CA LEU A 234 -4.99 6.46 4.51
C LEU A 234 -4.59 6.69 5.96
N ASN A 235 -4.02 7.85 6.29
CA ASN A 235 -3.70 8.19 7.68
C ASN A 235 -4.98 8.61 8.44
N LEU A 236 -5.92 7.68 8.61
CA LEU A 236 -7.14 7.89 9.36
C LEU A 236 -6.92 7.59 10.84
N SER A 237 -7.33 8.53 11.68
CA SER A 237 -7.33 8.42 13.14
C SER A 237 -8.67 8.88 13.65
N PHE A 238 -9.20 8.16 14.63
CA PHE A 238 -10.52 8.43 15.21
C PHE A 238 -10.37 8.72 16.70
N PRO A 239 -11.00 9.80 17.20
CA PRO A 239 -10.82 10.20 18.58
C PRO A 239 -11.72 9.42 19.56
N ALA A 240 -12.73 8.69 19.07
CA ALA A 240 -13.69 7.91 19.87
C ALA A 240 -14.12 6.62 19.13
N ALA A 241 -14.83 5.72 19.82
CA ALA A 241 -15.43 4.53 19.18
C ALA A 241 -16.53 4.92 18.18
N LEU A 242 -17.44 5.79 18.63
CA LEU A 242 -18.48 6.42 17.84
C LEU A 242 -18.23 7.94 17.83
N THR A 243 -18.16 8.55 16.66
CA THR A 243 -17.98 10.00 16.52
C THR A 243 -19.13 10.59 15.73
N PHE A 244 -19.79 11.58 16.32
CA PHE A 244 -20.67 12.49 15.62
C PHE A 244 -19.89 13.75 15.26
N ASP A 245 -19.95 14.12 13.99
CA ASP A 245 -19.18 15.20 13.43
C ASP A 245 -20.14 16.17 12.71
N GLY A 246 -20.88 16.90 13.53
CA GLY A 246 -21.95 17.82 13.15
C GLY A 246 -22.48 18.59 14.36
N TYR A 247 -23.17 19.70 14.13
CA TYR A 247 -23.78 20.48 15.22
C TYR A 247 -25.27 20.17 15.33
N GLY A 248 -25.76 19.87 16.54
CA GLY A 248 -27.16 19.48 16.76
C GLY A 248 -27.41 18.02 16.42
N ASP A 249 -26.52 17.15 16.89
CA ASP A 249 -26.60 15.71 16.69
C ASP A 249 -27.75 15.08 17.49
N ALA A 250 -28.37 14.06 16.92
CA ALA A 250 -29.45 13.30 17.57
C ALA A 250 -29.09 11.81 17.65
N LEU A 251 -29.19 11.26 18.86
CA LEU A 251 -28.94 9.85 19.15
C LEU A 251 -30.23 9.19 19.65
N TYR A 252 -30.66 8.13 18.99
CA TYR A 252 -31.73 7.26 19.50
C TYR A 252 -31.13 5.88 19.79
N PRO A 253 -30.52 5.68 20.96
CA PRO A 253 -29.80 4.46 21.29
C PRO A 253 -30.73 3.31 21.66
N PRO A 254 -30.26 2.05 21.62
CA PRO A 254 -31.12 0.92 21.94
C PRO A 254 -31.29 0.77 23.46
N HIS A 255 -32.40 0.16 23.87
CA HIS A 255 -32.65 -0.22 25.28
C HIS A 255 -32.08 -1.60 25.65
N SER A 256 -31.41 -2.27 24.71
CA SER A 256 -30.83 -3.60 24.89
C SER A 256 -29.82 -3.64 26.05
N ASN A 257 -29.87 -4.70 26.86
CA ASN A 257 -28.93 -4.92 27.98
C ASN A 257 -27.51 -5.31 27.52
N VAL A 258 -27.35 -5.71 26.26
CA VAL A 258 -26.08 -6.24 25.74
C VAL A 258 -25.44 -5.30 24.71
N TYR A 259 -26.04 -4.13 24.47
CA TYR A 259 -25.46 -3.07 23.65
C TYR A 259 -24.43 -2.27 24.44
N TYR A 260 -23.28 -1.98 23.82
CA TYR A 260 -22.25 -1.09 24.35
C TYR A 260 -21.71 -0.17 23.26
N VAL A 261 -21.29 1.02 23.68
CA VAL A 261 -20.30 1.82 22.97
C VAL A 261 -19.06 1.81 23.86
N ASP A 262 -17.99 1.20 23.37
CA ASP A 262 -16.78 0.95 24.14
C ASP A 262 -15.56 1.55 23.45
N GLY A 263 -15.00 2.58 24.06
CA GLY A 263 -13.79 3.28 23.63
C GLY A 263 -12.48 2.62 24.09
N ASN A 264 -12.52 1.55 24.88
CA ASN A 264 -11.33 0.76 25.18
C ASN A 264 -10.78 0.12 23.89
N ASP A 265 -9.47 -0.01 23.79
CA ASP A 265 -8.89 -0.66 22.61
C ASP A 265 -9.14 -2.18 22.65
N HIS A 266 -9.82 -2.69 21.64
CA HIS A 266 -10.09 -4.12 21.48
C HIS A 266 -9.17 -4.74 20.43
N ALA A 267 -8.73 -5.97 20.68
CA ALA A 267 -7.99 -6.74 19.69
C ALA A 267 -8.92 -7.08 18.51
N GLY A 268 -8.40 -7.01 17.29
CA GLY A 268 -9.22 -7.18 16.10
C GLY A 268 -8.41 -7.08 14.82
N CYS A 269 -8.88 -7.75 13.76
CA CYS A 269 -8.27 -7.71 12.44
C CYS A 269 -6.77 -8.05 12.45
N SER A 270 -6.40 -9.08 13.23
CA SER A 270 -5.01 -9.52 13.47
C SER A 270 -4.13 -8.53 14.24
N GLY A 271 -4.67 -7.41 14.72
CA GLY A 271 -3.99 -6.46 15.61
C GLY A 271 -4.32 -6.70 17.09
N ALA A 272 -3.35 -6.45 17.95
CA ALA A 272 -3.52 -6.50 19.42
C ALA A 272 -4.09 -5.19 19.97
N ALA A 273 -4.78 -5.27 21.11
CA ALA A 273 -5.20 -4.12 21.91
C ALA A 273 -4.01 -3.52 22.65
N VAL A 274 -3.44 -2.43 22.12
CA VAL A 274 -2.22 -1.81 22.65
C VAL A 274 -2.32 -0.31 22.83
N GLN A 275 -3.40 0.31 22.37
CA GLN A 275 -3.61 1.75 22.47
C GLN A 275 -4.37 2.11 23.76
N PRO A 276 -4.12 3.31 24.32
CA PRO A 276 -4.87 3.79 25.46
C PRO A 276 -6.35 3.98 25.10
N PRO A 277 -7.28 3.84 26.07
CA PRO A 277 -8.69 4.07 25.84
C PRO A 277 -9.00 5.45 25.24
N LYS A 278 -9.99 5.44 24.34
CA LYS A 278 -10.63 6.61 23.76
C LYS A 278 -12.00 6.84 24.41
N PRO A 279 -12.58 8.05 24.26
CA PRO A 279 -13.99 8.27 24.55
C PRO A 279 -14.89 7.20 23.90
N ALA A 280 -15.98 6.84 24.56
CA ALA A 280 -17.01 6.01 23.95
C ALA A 280 -17.67 6.78 22.79
N ILE A 281 -18.15 7.99 23.08
CA ILE A 281 -18.73 8.90 22.09
C ILE A 281 -17.92 10.19 22.03
N GLY A 282 -17.57 10.61 20.82
CA GLY A 282 -16.98 11.92 20.53
C GLY A 282 -17.95 12.84 19.81
N VAL A 283 -18.03 14.10 20.23
CA VAL A 283 -18.84 15.17 19.63
C VAL A 283 -17.98 16.42 19.35
N PRO A 284 -18.41 17.37 18.50
CA PRO A 284 -17.55 18.50 18.10
C PRO A 284 -17.55 19.67 19.09
N ASP A 285 -18.50 19.74 20.02
CA ASP A 285 -18.53 20.80 21.03
C ASP A 285 -19.14 20.36 22.37
N ASN A 286 -19.12 21.26 23.36
CA ASN A 286 -19.60 20.98 24.71
C ASN A 286 -21.14 21.02 24.83
N VAL A 287 -21.85 21.65 23.89
CA VAL A 287 -23.31 21.67 23.87
C VAL A 287 -23.82 20.29 23.47
N ASP A 288 -23.22 19.69 22.44
CA ASP A 288 -23.57 18.35 21.96
C ASP A 288 -23.27 17.26 23.00
N ILE A 289 -22.33 17.46 23.94
CA ILE A 289 -22.11 16.51 25.05
C ILE A 289 -23.41 16.31 25.83
N ASN A 290 -24.07 17.41 26.24
CA ASN A 290 -25.29 17.32 27.03
C ASN A 290 -26.44 16.74 26.23
N THR A 291 -26.61 17.18 24.97
CA THR A 291 -27.64 16.64 24.06
C THR A 291 -27.52 15.12 23.92
N VAL A 292 -26.31 14.62 23.67
CA VAL A 292 -26.06 13.18 23.51
C VAL A 292 -26.29 12.43 24.82
N ILE A 293 -25.87 12.98 25.97
CA ILE A 293 -26.08 12.34 27.28
C ILE A 293 -27.58 12.26 27.61
N ASP A 294 -28.35 13.31 27.34
CA ASP A 294 -29.80 13.37 27.60
C ASP A 294 -30.59 12.35 26.75
N ASP A 295 -30.07 12.03 25.55
CA ASP A 295 -30.60 11.01 24.65
C ASP A 295 -30.31 9.57 25.13
N LEU A 296 -29.35 9.36 26.04
CA LEU A 296 -28.99 8.04 26.53
C LEU A 296 -30.05 7.47 27.48
N PRO A 297 -30.31 6.14 27.48
CA PRO A 297 -31.26 5.57 28.40
C PRO A 297 -30.66 5.62 29.82
N ASN A 298 -31.36 6.24 30.76
CA ASN A 298 -30.89 6.42 32.15
C ASN A 298 -30.43 5.11 32.83
N ASN A 299 -31.03 3.97 32.48
CA ASN A 299 -30.66 2.65 32.99
C ASN A 299 -29.53 1.96 32.21
N ARG A 300 -28.86 2.67 31.29
CA ARG A 300 -27.80 2.18 30.41
C ARG A 300 -26.59 3.12 30.31
N LEU A 301 -26.53 4.18 31.12
CA LEU A 301 -25.40 5.11 31.08
C LEU A 301 -24.04 4.41 31.28
N SER A 302 -24.00 3.33 32.07
CA SER A 302 -22.81 2.51 32.30
C SER A 302 -22.34 1.70 31.07
N HIS A 303 -23.04 1.74 29.94
CA HIS A 303 -22.70 1.00 28.71
C HIS A 303 -21.90 1.84 27.71
N TYR A 304 -21.65 3.11 28.04
CA TYR A 304 -20.85 4.04 27.25
C TYR A 304 -19.53 4.21 28.00
N VAL A 305 -18.61 3.28 27.76
CA VAL A 305 -17.37 3.12 28.54
C VAL A 305 -16.17 3.50 27.70
N GLY A 306 -15.15 4.10 28.31
CA GLY A 306 -13.96 4.51 27.57
C GLY A 306 -12.85 5.02 28.47
N ARG A 307 -12.30 6.17 28.11
CA ARG A 307 -11.23 6.85 28.84
C ARG A 307 -11.69 7.36 30.20
N ASN A 308 -12.89 7.93 30.26
CA ASN A 308 -13.45 8.51 31.46
C ASN A 308 -14.59 7.64 32.04
N PRO A 309 -15.04 7.90 33.28
CA PRO A 309 -16.18 7.20 33.85
C PRO A 309 -17.44 7.34 32.97
N ALA A 310 -18.21 6.26 32.90
CA ALA A 310 -19.43 6.20 32.09
C ALA A 310 -20.55 7.12 32.65
N PRO A 311 -21.36 7.76 31.79
CA PRO A 311 -21.29 7.72 30.32
C PRO A 311 -20.13 8.58 29.79
N ASP A 312 -19.26 7.98 28.99
CA ASP A 312 -18.06 8.66 28.45
C ASP A 312 -18.37 9.34 27.11
N VAL A 313 -18.83 10.59 27.20
CA VAL A 313 -19.09 11.48 26.05
C VAL A 313 -18.17 12.69 26.16
N GLU A 314 -17.30 12.89 25.17
CA GLU A 314 -16.29 13.97 25.19
C GLU A 314 -16.36 14.85 23.94
N ASN A 315 -16.02 16.13 24.11
CA ASN A 315 -15.72 17.02 22.99
C ASN A 315 -14.34 16.65 22.40
N VAL A 316 -14.35 16.17 21.16
CA VAL A 316 -13.17 15.66 20.46
C VAL A 316 -12.65 16.58 19.36
N SER A 317 -13.19 17.79 19.21
CA SER A 317 -12.80 18.73 18.13
C SER A 317 -11.30 19.00 18.03
N SER A 318 -10.60 19.09 19.17
CA SER A 318 -9.14 19.28 19.22
C SER A 318 -8.31 18.03 18.89
N HIS A 319 -8.94 16.86 18.89
CA HIS A 319 -8.32 15.56 18.62
C HIS A 319 -8.73 14.97 17.25
N MET A 320 -9.70 15.58 16.58
CA MET A 320 -10.13 15.26 15.22
C MET A 320 -9.01 15.56 14.21
N ALA A 321 -8.75 14.64 13.30
CA ALA A 321 -7.82 14.90 12.19
C ALA A 321 -8.38 16.01 11.28
N ALA A 322 -7.51 16.87 10.73
CA ALA A 322 -7.93 17.97 9.86
C ALA A 322 -8.73 17.51 8.62
N SER A 323 -8.48 16.28 8.15
CA SER A 323 -9.23 15.64 7.05
C SER A 323 -10.69 15.33 7.39
N LEU A 324 -11.08 15.43 8.65
CA LEU A 324 -12.42 15.13 9.14
C LEU A 324 -13.19 16.39 9.57
N GLN A 325 -12.54 17.51 9.88
CA GLN A 325 -13.19 18.64 10.58
C GLN A 325 -14.15 19.52 9.75
N THR A 326 -14.16 19.43 8.42
CA THR A 326 -14.94 20.37 7.58
C THR A 326 -15.61 19.65 6.42
N VAL A 327 -16.68 20.25 5.88
CA VAL A 327 -17.34 19.76 4.66
C VAL A 327 -16.33 19.59 3.53
N SER A 328 -15.46 20.58 3.30
CA SER A 328 -14.47 20.54 2.22
C SER A 328 -13.43 19.43 2.43
N SER A 329 -12.88 19.29 3.65
CA SER A 329 -11.85 18.29 3.94
C SER A 329 -12.41 16.87 3.91
N LEU A 330 -13.64 16.65 4.39
CA LEU A 330 -14.34 15.38 4.27
C LEU A 330 -14.63 15.03 2.81
N GLU A 331 -15.14 15.94 1.99
CA GLU A 331 -15.40 15.65 0.57
C GLU A 331 -14.10 15.34 -0.19
N ALA A 332 -12.99 16.01 0.12
CA ALA A 332 -11.67 15.68 -0.43
C ALA A 332 -11.18 14.30 0.02
N LEU A 333 -11.41 13.93 1.29
CA LEU A 333 -11.12 12.59 1.80
C LEU A 333 -11.98 11.54 1.07
N LEU A 334 -13.29 11.77 0.94
CA LEU A 334 -14.20 10.88 0.24
C LEU A 334 -13.79 10.68 -1.23
N ALA A 335 -13.34 11.73 -1.92
CA ALA A 335 -12.82 11.63 -3.28
C ALA A 335 -11.56 10.75 -3.33
N THR A 336 -10.64 10.92 -2.38
CA THR A 336 -9.44 10.08 -2.25
C THR A 336 -9.80 8.61 -2.00
N ILE A 337 -10.73 8.35 -1.09
CA ILE A 337 -11.20 7.00 -0.78
C ILE A 337 -11.86 6.38 -2.01
N LYS A 338 -12.75 7.10 -2.69
CA LYS A 338 -13.44 6.62 -3.90
C LYS A 338 -12.47 6.22 -5.00
N ASN A 339 -11.43 7.01 -5.23
CA ASN A 339 -10.41 6.73 -6.25
C ASN A 339 -9.57 5.47 -5.93
N ASN A 340 -9.49 5.09 -4.66
CA ASN A 340 -8.78 3.89 -4.21
C ASN A 340 -9.72 2.74 -3.82
N ALA A 341 -11.03 2.91 -4.03
CA ALA A 341 -12.02 1.94 -3.59
C ALA A 341 -11.88 0.62 -4.34
N THR A 342 -11.95 -0.49 -3.59
CA THR A 342 -12.01 -1.83 -4.18
C THR A 342 -13.35 -2.06 -4.86
N HIS A 343 -14.43 -1.55 -4.26
CA HIS A 343 -15.77 -1.56 -4.83
C HIS A 343 -16.40 -0.17 -4.73
N VAL A 344 -16.88 0.33 -5.87
CA VAL A 344 -17.73 1.52 -5.92
C VAL A 344 -19.13 1.05 -6.31
N VAL A 345 -20.08 1.21 -5.39
CA VAL A 345 -21.49 0.81 -5.57
C VAL A 345 -22.34 2.07 -5.68
N GLN A 346 -23.27 2.13 -6.63
CA GLN A 346 -24.23 3.23 -6.71
C GLN A 346 -25.45 2.92 -5.84
N GLY A 347 -25.87 3.88 -5.03
CA GLY A 347 -27.08 3.79 -4.23
C GLY A 347 -28.35 4.15 -5.02
N PRO A 348 -29.54 3.75 -4.55
CA PRO A 348 -29.78 2.94 -3.36
C PRO A 348 -29.34 1.48 -3.58
N ALA A 349 -28.51 0.96 -2.68
CA ALA A 349 -27.96 -0.39 -2.77
C ALA A 349 -28.53 -1.28 -1.67
N SER A 350 -28.80 -2.54 -1.99
CA SER A 350 -29.25 -3.56 -1.03
C SER A 350 -28.50 -4.88 -1.20
N GLY A 351 -28.22 -5.57 -0.09
CA GLY A 351 -27.73 -6.96 -0.14
C GLY A 351 -26.26 -7.12 -0.56
N LEU A 352 -25.37 -6.21 -0.12
CA LEU A 352 -23.93 -6.39 -0.34
C LEU A 352 -23.43 -7.70 0.31
N PRO A 353 -22.47 -8.40 -0.32
CA PRO A 353 -21.87 -9.59 0.28
C PRO A 353 -21.07 -9.24 1.55
N SER A 354 -20.74 -10.26 2.34
CA SER A 354 -19.75 -10.12 3.41
C SER A 354 -18.39 -9.86 2.79
N TYR A 355 -17.97 -8.60 2.83
CA TYR A 355 -16.80 -8.10 2.14
C TYR A 355 -15.52 -8.29 2.95
N GLY A 356 -14.44 -8.69 2.29
CA GLY A 356 -13.10 -8.74 2.88
C GLY A 356 -12.90 -9.83 3.94
N SER A 357 -11.72 -9.82 4.55
CA SER A 357 -11.35 -10.69 5.67
C SER A 357 -10.39 -9.95 6.62
N PRO A 358 -10.05 -10.50 7.81
CA PRO A 358 -9.09 -9.88 8.73
C PRO A 358 -7.74 -9.53 8.07
N CYS A 359 -7.28 -10.36 7.14
CA CYS A 359 -5.99 -10.21 6.46
C CYS A 359 -6.08 -9.53 5.09
N LEU A 360 -7.29 -9.41 4.53
CA LEU A 360 -7.56 -8.79 3.24
C LEU A 360 -8.75 -7.82 3.40
N PRO A 361 -8.55 -6.67 4.09
CA PRO A 361 -9.56 -5.63 4.18
C PRO A 361 -9.81 -5.05 2.79
N ILE A 362 -11.03 -4.55 2.55
CA ILE A 362 -11.38 -3.88 1.30
C ILE A 362 -11.87 -2.45 1.57
N ILE A 363 -11.93 -1.64 0.52
CA ILE A 363 -12.57 -0.34 0.56
C ILE A 363 -13.90 -0.43 -0.22
N ALA A 364 -15.02 -0.42 0.49
CA ALA A 364 -16.36 -0.40 -0.07
C ALA A 364 -16.91 1.04 -0.02
N TYR A 365 -17.06 1.66 -1.18
CA TYR A 365 -17.60 3.01 -1.33
C TYR A 365 -19.00 2.96 -1.93
N VAL A 366 -20.02 3.30 -1.14
CA VAL A 366 -21.42 3.37 -1.57
C VAL A 366 -21.80 4.82 -1.82
N ASN A 367 -21.99 5.16 -3.10
CA ASN A 367 -22.41 6.47 -3.55
C ASN A 367 -23.93 6.59 -3.51
N GLY A 368 -24.49 6.85 -2.33
CA GLY A 368 -25.92 6.96 -2.05
C GLY A 368 -26.32 6.12 -0.85
N ASP A 369 -27.61 5.78 -0.78
CA ASP A 369 -28.16 5.01 0.34
C ASP A 369 -27.71 3.55 0.30
N LEU A 370 -27.51 2.96 1.48
CA LEU A 370 -27.17 1.55 1.65
C LEU A 370 -28.16 0.90 2.61
N THR A 371 -28.70 -0.27 2.24
CA THR A 371 -29.47 -1.14 3.12
C THR A 371 -28.84 -2.53 3.20
N LEU A 372 -28.32 -2.91 4.37
CA LEU A 372 -27.85 -4.26 4.66
C LEU A 372 -28.89 -4.98 5.51
N SER A 373 -29.15 -6.25 5.21
CA SER A 373 -30.04 -7.09 6.02
C SER A 373 -29.52 -8.52 6.13
N GLY A 374 -30.06 -9.29 7.09
CA GLY A 374 -29.66 -10.69 7.30
C GLY A 374 -28.41 -10.79 8.17
N SER A 375 -27.45 -11.63 7.78
CA SER A 375 -26.19 -11.82 8.52
C SER A 375 -25.00 -11.42 7.65
N ILE A 376 -24.46 -10.22 7.89
CA ILE A 376 -23.35 -9.65 7.11
C ILE A 376 -22.24 -9.22 8.04
N THR A 377 -21.02 -9.65 7.75
CA THR A 377 -19.79 -9.14 8.40
C THR A 377 -18.85 -8.66 7.31
N GLY A 378 -18.54 -7.37 7.30
CA GLY A 378 -17.50 -6.82 6.42
C GLY A 378 -16.18 -6.51 7.13
N TYR A 379 -15.11 -6.37 6.35
CA TYR A 379 -13.76 -6.04 6.81
C TYR A 379 -13.16 -4.92 5.96
N GLY A 380 -12.62 -3.89 6.61
CA GLY A 380 -11.93 -2.78 5.97
C GLY A 380 -12.65 -1.44 6.13
N LEU A 381 -12.69 -0.63 5.08
CA LEU A 381 -13.30 0.71 5.09
C LEU A 381 -14.64 0.70 4.35
N LEU A 382 -15.73 0.95 5.07
CA LEU A 382 -17.06 1.17 4.49
C LEU A 382 -17.35 2.67 4.48
N VAL A 383 -17.71 3.19 3.31
CA VAL A 383 -18.19 4.56 3.14
C VAL A 383 -19.60 4.53 2.58
N VAL A 384 -20.52 5.29 3.18
CA VAL A 384 -21.88 5.50 2.71
C VAL A 384 -22.16 6.99 2.63
N THR A 385 -22.48 7.49 1.43
CA THR A 385 -22.76 8.94 1.24
C THR A 385 -24.23 9.33 1.43
N GLY A 386 -25.14 8.36 1.42
CA GLY A 386 -26.55 8.55 1.74
C GLY A 386 -26.88 8.12 3.17
N THR A 387 -28.06 7.56 3.36
CA THR A 387 -28.49 6.92 4.61
C THR A 387 -27.98 5.48 4.67
N TYR A 388 -27.34 5.10 5.77
CA TYR A 388 -26.94 3.71 6.05
C TYR A 388 -27.98 3.01 6.92
N ASN A 389 -28.68 2.03 6.37
CA ASN A 389 -29.65 1.18 7.07
C ASN A 389 -29.06 -0.22 7.30
N ALA A 390 -28.93 -0.64 8.55
CA ALA A 390 -28.46 -1.97 8.93
C ALA A 390 -29.56 -2.76 9.64
N GLY A 391 -29.92 -3.90 9.06
CA GLY A 391 -31.02 -4.78 9.42
C GLY A 391 -30.57 -6.15 9.94
N GLY A 392 -30.95 -6.57 11.14
CA GLY A 392 -30.64 -7.93 11.63
C GLY A 392 -29.24 -8.08 12.26
N ASN A 393 -28.41 -9.00 11.75
CA ASN A 393 -27.08 -9.37 12.28
C ASN A 393 -25.94 -8.81 11.43
N VAL A 394 -25.97 -7.49 11.20
CA VAL A 394 -24.98 -6.76 10.41
C VAL A 394 -23.88 -6.19 11.30
N GLY A 395 -22.63 -6.37 10.90
CA GLY A 395 -21.46 -5.82 11.59
C GLY A 395 -20.34 -5.51 10.60
N TRP A 396 -19.35 -4.75 11.07
CA TRP A 396 -18.21 -4.33 10.28
C TRP A 396 -16.95 -4.26 11.12
N ARG A 397 -15.86 -4.86 10.65
CA ARG A 397 -14.56 -4.88 11.31
C ARG A 397 -13.60 -3.97 10.57
N GLY A 398 -13.45 -2.74 11.06
CA GLY A 398 -12.67 -1.68 10.43
C GLY A 398 -13.31 -0.31 10.64
N ILE A 399 -13.28 0.52 9.61
CA ILE A 399 -13.78 1.90 9.67
C ILE A 399 -15.13 1.97 8.95
N VAL A 400 -16.12 2.63 9.55
CA VAL A 400 -17.39 2.98 8.92
C VAL A 400 -17.53 4.50 8.89
N LEU A 401 -17.62 5.06 7.68
CA LEU A 401 -17.87 6.47 7.44
C LEU A 401 -19.27 6.64 6.84
N VAL A 402 -20.19 7.25 7.58
CA VAL A 402 -21.51 7.66 7.08
C VAL A 402 -21.45 9.16 6.86
N VAL A 403 -20.93 9.58 5.71
CA VAL A 403 -20.55 10.97 5.42
C VAL A 403 -21.26 11.46 4.17
N GLY A 404 -22.18 12.40 4.33
CA GLY A 404 -23.05 12.90 3.26
C GLY A 404 -24.38 13.35 3.85
N GLN A 405 -25.42 12.52 3.78
CA GLN A 405 -26.66 12.78 4.54
C GLN A 405 -26.48 12.65 6.06
N GLY A 406 -25.40 12.02 6.53
CA GLY A 406 -25.08 11.93 7.96
C GLY A 406 -26.10 11.15 8.78
N ARG A 407 -26.71 10.12 8.19
CA ARG A 407 -27.80 9.35 8.81
C ARG A 407 -27.51 7.86 8.81
N MET A 408 -27.54 7.27 10.00
CA MET A 408 -27.41 5.83 10.21
C MET A 408 -28.62 5.30 10.97
N VAL A 409 -29.16 4.18 10.51
CA VAL A 409 -30.31 3.51 11.11
C VAL A 409 -29.96 2.04 11.32
N VAL A 410 -29.98 1.57 12.55
CA VAL A 410 -29.71 0.17 12.92
C VAL A 410 -30.95 -0.44 13.56
N ASN A 411 -31.56 -1.39 12.86
CA ASN A 411 -32.77 -2.07 13.28
C ASN A 411 -32.50 -3.59 13.26
N GLY A 412 -32.62 -4.28 14.39
CA GLY A 412 -32.54 -5.75 14.41
C GLY A 412 -31.79 -6.32 15.61
N GLY A 413 -32.23 -7.48 16.08
CA GLY A 413 -31.75 -8.11 17.33
C GLY A 413 -30.48 -8.96 17.20
N GLY A 414 -29.59 -8.68 16.24
CA GLY A 414 -28.34 -9.44 16.06
C GLY A 414 -27.31 -9.22 17.18
N ASN A 415 -26.19 -9.94 17.10
CA ASN A 415 -25.05 -9.81 18.01
C ASN A 415 -23.75 -9.40 17.29
N ASN A 416 -23.83 -9.05 16.02
CA ASN A 416 -22.68 -8.65 15.22
C ASN A 416 -22.33 -7.18 15.48
N GLN A 417 -21.04 -6.91 15.64
CA GLN A 417 -20.57 -5.64 16.17
C GLN A 417 -19.87 -4.82 15.09
N TYR A 418 -19.76 -3.52 15.36
CA TYR A 418 -18.87 -2.62 14.65
C TYR A 418 -17.57 -2.54 15.46
N THR A 419 -16.52 -3.23 15.00
CA THR A 419 -15.22 -3.28 15.68
C THR A 419 -14.20 -2.45 14.91
N GLY A 420 -13.76 -1.32 15.45
CA GLY A 420 -12.87 -0.36 14.80
C GLY A 420 -13.29 1.06 15.14
N ALA A 421 -13.84 1.82 14.19
CA ALA A 421 -14.41 3.14 14.47
C ALA A 421 -15.59 3.46 13.54
N VAL A 422 -16.59 4.16 14.07
CA VAL A 422 -17.74 4.67 13.32
C VAL A 422 -17.75 6.19 13.39
N LEU A 423 -17.76 6.86 12.24
CA LEU A 423 -17.92 8.31 12.14
C LEU A 423 -19.13 8.64 11.29
N ILE A 424 -19.97 9.52 11.79
CA ILE A 424 -21.15 10.03 11.10
C ILE A 424 -20.96 11.54 10.93
N ALA A 425 -21.07 12.04 9.70
CA ALA A 425 -20.96 13.47 9.39
C ALA A 425 -21.98 13.85 8.32
N ARG A 426 -22.60 15.02 8.49
CA ARG A 426 -23.54 15.55 7.50
C ARG A 426 -22.89 16.66 6.68
N THR A 427 -22.49 16.32 5.47
CA THR A 427 -21.94 17.28 4.48
C THR A 427 -22.97 17.74 3.47
N ARG A 428 -24.16 17.11 3.41
CA ARG A 428 -25.20 17.37 2.42
C ARG A 428 -26.58 17.51 3.06
N ASP A 429 -27.45 18.28 2.40
CA ASP A 429 -28.87 18.33 2.73
C ASP A 429 -29.64 17.13 2.16
N THR A 430 -30.95 17.07 2.42
CA THR A 430 -31.84 15.99 1.94
C THR A 430 -32.00 15.96 0.43
N ASN A 431 -31.64 17.04 -0.28
CA ASN A 431 -31.64 17.13 -1.73
C ASN A 431 -30.26 16.82 -2.33
N GLY A 432 -29.27 16.46 -1.49
CA GLY A 432 -27.90 16.13 -1.90
C GLY A 432 -26.98 17.34 -2.13
N LYS A 433 -27.42 18.56 -1.82
CA LYS A 433 -26.60 19.77 -1.95
C LYS A 433 -25.62 19.88 -0.79
N LEU A 434 -24.37 20.27 -1.09
CA LEU A 434 -23.36 20.51 -0.07
C LEU A 434 -23.78 21.62 0.90
N LEU A 435 -23.57 21.36 2.19
CA LEU A 435 -23.79 22.32 3.26
C LEU A 435 -22.58 23.26 3.38
N PRO A 436 -22.79 24.51 3.84
CA PRO A 436 -21.70 25.45 4.09
C PRO A 436 -20.84 25.08 5.31
N SER A 437 -21.39 24.30 6.23
CA SER A 437 -20.73 23.75 7.43
C SER A 437 -21.32 22.37 7.73
N LEU A 438 -20.69 21.61 8.62
CA LEU A 438 -21.24 20.31 9.04
C LEU A 438 -22.58 20.53 9.74
N GLY A 439 -23.58 19.76 9.31
CA GLY A 439 -24.92 19.80 9.89
C GLY A 439 -25.11 18.71 10.95
N GLY A 440 -26.20 18.79 11.70
CA GLY A 440 -26.55 17.78 12.70
C GLY A 440 -26.71 16.39 12.09
N THR A 441 -26.14 15.41 12.77
CA THR A 441 -26.17 14.00 12.37
C THR A 441 -27.32 13.26 13.06
N ASN A 442 -27.65 12.08 12.55
CA ASN A 442 -28.71 11.26 13.12
C ASN A 442 -28.30 9.79 13.16
N LEU A 443 -28.23 9.23 14.38
CA LEU A 443 -28.13 7.80 14.59
C LEU A 443 -29.39 7.28 15.27
N ASN A 444 -30.16 6.46 14.55
CA ASN A 444 -31.29 5.75 15.12
C ASN A 444 -30.95 4.26 15.26
N TRP A 445 -30.77 3.79 16.48
CA TRP A 445 -30.35 2.45 16.79
C TRP A 445 -31.41 1.76 17.67
N SER A 446 -32.43 1.20 17.04
CA SER A 446 -33.55 0.54 17.74
C SER A 446 -33.36 -0.97 17.97
N ALA A 447 -32.15 -1.49 17.75
CA ALA A 447 -31.80 -2.90 17.88
C ALA A 447 -31.99 -3.47 19.31
N SER A 448 -32.55 -4.67 19.42
CA SER A 448 -32.78 -5.35 20.70
C SER A 448 -31.73 -6.43 21.04
N GLY A 449 -30.59 -6.48 20.32
CA GLY A 449 -29.55 -7.51 20.45
C GLY A 449 -28.20 -6.98 20.97
N GLY A 450 -27.15 -7.80 20.91
CA GLY A 450 -25.79 -7.50 21.39
C GLY A 450 -24.89 -6.76 20.40
N ASN A 451 -25.47 -6.22 19.32
CA ASN A 451 -24.77 -5.30 18.43
C ASN A 451 -24.24 -4.09 19.24
N GLY A 452 -23.14 -3.47 18.81
CA GLY A 452 -22.53 -2.33 19.50
C GLY A 452 -21.34 -1.78 18.73
N VAL A 453 -20.71 -0.72 19.24
CA VAL A 453 -19.52 -0.10 18.65
C VAL A 453 -18.34 -0.26 19.62
N TYR A 454 -17.27 -0.90 19.16
CA TYR A 454 -16.10 -1.22 19.97
C TYR A 454 -14.86 -0.68 19.28
N TYR A 455 -14.12 0.18 19.96
CA TYR A 455 -12.92 0.78 19.41
C TYR A 455 -11.85 -0.29 19.19
N SER A 456 -11.20 -0.28 18.01
CA SER A 456 -10.08 -1.21 17.75
C SER A 456 -9.04 -0.59 16.83
N SER A 457 -7.89 -0.25 17.41
CA SER A 457 -6.74 0.29 16.69
C SER A 457 -6.19 -0.70 15.64
N GLY A 458 -6.25 -2.01 15.92
CA GLY A 458 -5.90 -3.06 14.97
C GLY A 458 -6.79 -3.07 13.73
N CYS A 459 -8.12 -2.98 13.91
CA CYS A 459 -9.06 -2.93 12.79
C CYS A 459 -9.00 -1.60 12.03
N ILE A 460 -8.79 -0.46 12.70
CA ILE A 460 -8.59 0.84 12.04
C ILE A 460 -7.32 0.81 11.18
N GLY A 461 -6.18 0.35 11.73
CA GLY A 461 -4.93 0.25 10.98
C GLY A 461 -5.00 -0.71 9.79
N SER A 462 -5.75 -1.82 9.93
CA SER A 462 -6.02 -2.73 8.82
C SER A 462 -6.88 -2.04 7.73
N ALA A 463 -7.98 -1.41 8.10
CA ALA A 463 -8.93 -0.74 7.20
C ALA A 463 -8.35 0.47 6.46
N SER A 464 -7.38 1.16 7.06
CA SER A 464 -6.67 2.28 6.46
C SER A 464 -5.71 1.90 5.33
N THR A 465 -5.47 0.61 5.10
CA THR A 465 -4.50 0.15 4.10
C THR A 465 -5.03 0.32 2.68
N LEU A 466 -4.26 0.97 1.80
CA LEU A 466 -4.59 1.09 0.39
C LEU A 466 -4.10 -0.14 -0.40
N PRO A 467 -4.77 -0.52 -1.51
CA PRO A 467 -4.31 -1.63 -2.33
C PRO A 467 -3.03 -1.31 -3.12
N THR A 468 -2.62 -0.04 -3.18
CA THR A 468 -1.48 0.44 -3.97
C THR A 468 -0.15 0.35 -3.20
N TYR A 469 0.93 0.11 -3.93
CA TYR A 469 2.30 0.17 -3.42
C TYR A 469 2.96 1.45 -3.91
N ARG A 470 3.47 2.27 -3.00
CA ARG A 470 4.20 3.50 -3.32
C ARG A 470 5.70 3.25 -3.33
N VAL A 471 6.42 3.97 -4.18
CA VAL A 471 7.88 3.96 -4.20
C VAL A 471 8.38 4.94 -3.13
N LEU A 472 9.15 4.44 -2.17
CA LEU A 472 9.81 5.21 -1.11
C LEU A 472 11.16 5.73 -1.60
N ALA A 473 11.92 4.88 -2.28
CA ALA A 473 13.20 5.22 -2.87
C ALA A 473 13.41 4.44 -4.18
N SER A 474 14.19 5.02 -5.09
CA SER A 474 14.62 4.36 -6.31
C SER A 474 16.11 4.56 -6.51
N ARG A 475 16.82 3.52 -6.93
CA ARG A 475 18.23 3.61 -7.28
C ARG A 475 18.58 2.71 -8.46
N GLU A 476 19.70 3.04 -9.08
CA GLU A 476 20.36 2.16 -10.03
C GLU A 476 21.54 1.48 -9.33
N THR A 477 21.76 0.19 -9.62
CA THR A 477 22.93 -0.53 -9.12
C THR A 477 23.93 -0.70 -10.27
N ALA A 478 25.11 -0.14 -10.07
CA ALA A 478 26.16 -0.05 -11.08
C ALA A 478 26.99 -1.34 -11.16
N ARG A 479 26.37 -2.51 -11.39
CA ARG A 479 27.12 -3.77 -11.57
C ARG A 479 26.52 -4.73 -12.56
#